data_AF-A0A952QB38-F1
#
_entry.id   AF-A0A952QB38-F1
#
_cell.length_a   1.000
_cell.length_b   1.000
_cell.length_c   1.000
_cell.angle_alpha   90.00
_cell.angle_beta   90.00
_cell.angle_gamma   90.00
#
_symmetry.space_group_name_H-M   'P 1'
#
loop_
_entity.id
_entity.type
_entity.pdbx_description
1 polymer ?
#
loop_
_entity_poly.entity_id
_entity_poly.type
_entity_poly.pdbx_seq_one_letter_code
_entity_poly.pdbx_strand_id
1 'polypeptide(L)'
;MFAVLASSPLASHVIVWLADPTPTPAPGEFTGDVNAVTPGIVGFAVTFLIAAITVLLILDMVRRVRRVRYRAEVQEKLAAEAGETPDGSATPAAED
;
A
#
# COMPACT_ATOMS: atom_id res chain seq x y z
N MET A 1 48.33 47.36 -21.22
CA MET A 1 48.08 46.09 -21.93
C MET A 1 47.74 45.04 -20.88
N PHE A 2 46.60 45.24 -20.21
CA PHE A 2 45.30 44.58 -20.40
C PHE A 2 45.18 43.33 -19.50
N ALA A 3 44.40 43.51 -18.44
CA ALA A 3 43.97 42.49 -17.50
C ALA A 3 43.06 41.47 -18.19
N VAL A 4 43.14 40.20 -17.77
CA VAL A 4 42.02 39.27 -17.86
C VAL A 4 41.86 38.62 -16.50
N LEU A 5 40.94 39.19 -15.74
CA LEU A 5 40.26 38.60 -14.60
C LEU A 5 39.21 37.61 -15.14
N ALA A 6 38.88 36.59 -14.33
CA ALA A 6 37.74 35.68 -14.42
C ALA A 6 37.92 34.37 -15.21
N SER A 7 38.14 33.28 -14.48
CA SER A 7 37.06 32.33 -14.20
C SER A 7 37.54 31.31 -13.17
N SER A 8 37.01 31.37 -11.95
CA SER A 8 37.06 30.25 -11.03
C SER A 8 35.63 29.82 -10.81
N PRO A 9 35.31 28.56 -11.10
CA PRO A 9 34.44 27.88 -10.16
C PRO A 9 34.83 26.42 -9.90
N LEU A 10 35.13 26.19 -8.62
CA LEU A 10 34.47 25.16 -7.81
C LEU A 10 34.88 23.69 -8.00
N ALA A 11 35.37 23.15 -6.89
CA ALA A 11 35.07 21.79 -6.41
C ALA A 11 35.65 20.62 -7.21
N SER A 12 36.97 20.50 -7.19
CA SER A 12 37.61 19.17 -7.27
C SER A 12 37.44 18.43 -5.94
N HIS A 13 36.21 18.02 -5.60
CA HIS A 13 36.00 17.10 -4.49
C HIS A 13 36.30 15.68 -4.98
N VAL A 14 37.55 15.26 -4.81
CA VAL A 14 37.91 13.84 -4.86
C VAL A 14 37.36 13.21 -3.59
N ILE A 15 36.13 12.70 -3.65
CA ILE A 15 35.59 11.83 -2.61
C ILE A 15 36.26 10.47 -2.81
N VAL A 16 37.36 10.24 -2.08
CA VAL A 16 37.87 8.88 -1.87
C VAL A 16 36.88 8.21 -0.93
N TRP A 17 36.03 7.34 -1.47
CA TRP A 17 35.45 6.28 -0.67
C TRP A 17 36.62 5.49 -0.09
N LEU A 18 36.90 5.68 1.20
CA LEU A 18 37.60 4.66 1.98
C LEU A 18 36.67 3.44 1.94
N ALA A 19 36.90 2.58 0.95
CA ALA A 19 36.44 1.22 1.03
C ALA A 19 37.16 0.62 2.24
N ASP A 20 36.49 0.62 3.40
CA ASP A 20 36.80 -0.36 4.41
C ASP A 20 36.75 -1.71 3.70
N PRO A 21 37.83 -2.51 3.71
CA PRO A 21 37.79 -3.82 3.09
C PRO A 21 36.68 -4.59 3.80
N THR A 22 35.54 -4.74 3.11
CA THR A 22 34.47 -5.64 3.56
C THR A 22 35.16 -6.99 3.77
N PRO A 23 35.16 -7.54 5.00
CA PRO A 23 35.76 -8.83 5.23
C PRO A 23 35.07 -9.82 4.31
N THR A 24 35.83 -10.37 3.36
CA THR A 24 35.36 -11.45 2.51
C THR A 24 35.20 -12.65 3.44
N PRO A 25 33.97 -13.15 3.70
CA PRO A 25 33.81 -14.31 4.54
C PRO A 25 34.54 -15.48 3.89
N ALA A 26 35.50 -16.08 4.60
CA ALA A 26 36.15 -17.28 4.10
C ALA A 26 35.12 -18.42 4.04
N PRO A 27 35.17 -19.32 3.05
CA PRO A 27 34.30 -20.49 3.03
C PRO A 27 34.45 -21.28 4.33
N GLY A 28 33.40 -21.34 5.15
CA GLY A 28 33.39 -22.02 6.46
C GLY A 28 33.52 -21.12 7.69
N GLU A 29 33.58 -19.80 7.54
CA GLU A 29 33.72 -18.85 8.66
C GLU A 29 32.38 -18.48 9.35
N PHE A 30 31.29 -19.21 9.05
CA PHE A 30 30.06 -19.08 9.82
C PHE A 30 30.27 -19.72 11.20
N THR A 31 30.62 -18.91 12.19
CA THR A 31 30.82 -19.34 13.59
C THR A 31 29.52 -19.50 14.37
N GLY A 32 28.36 -19.34 13.71
CA GLY A 32 27.03 -19.52 14.30
C GLY A 32 26.53 -20.96 14.19
N ASP A 33 25.48 -21.30 14.94
CA ASP A 33 24.78 -22.57 14.78
C ASP A 33 24.06 -22.58 13.41
N VAL A 34 24.40 -23.54 12.56
CA VAL A 34 23.82 -23.72 11.22
C VAL A 34 22.30 -23.97 11.28
N ASN A 35 21.81 -24.53 12.39
CA ASN A 35 20.39 -24.73 12.60
C ASN A 35 19.65 -23.44 12.98
N ALA A 36 20.36 -22.39 13.40
CA ALA A 36 19.76 -21.08 13.72
C ALA A 36 19.40 -20.27 12.46
N VAL A 37 20.02 -20.56 11.31
CA VAL A 37 19.79 -19.84 10.04
C VAL A 37 18.77 -20.51 9.13
N THR A 38 18.34 -21.73 9.44
CA THR A 38 17.20 -22.34 8.78
C THR A 38 15.98 -22.06 9.65
N PRO A 39 15.07 -21.14 9.28
CA PRO A 39 13.81 -20.98 10.00
C PRO A 39 13.10 -22.33 9.94
N GLY A 40 13.18 -23.11 11.02
CA GLY A 40 12.62 -24.45 11.09
C GLY A 40 11.09 -24.42 10.97
N ILE A 41 10.42 -25.48 11.44
CA ILE A 41 8.95 -25.57 11.35
C ILE A 41 8.27 -24.32 11.94
N VAL A 42 8.82 -23.74 13.00
CA VAL A 42 8.31 -22.50 13.62
C VAL A 42 8.34 -21.33 12.64
N GLY A 43 9.46 -21.07 11.96
CA GLY A 43 9.56 -19.94 11.04
C GLY A 43 8.71 -20.12 9.76
N PHE A 44 8.57 -21.36 9.29
CA PHE A 44 7.63 -21.68 8.22
C PHE A 44 6.17 -21.43 8.64
N ALA A 45 5.79 -21.88 9.85
CA ALA A 45 4.45 -21.66 10.38
C ALA A 45 4.11 -20.18 10.56
N VAL A 46 5.06 -19.36 11.05
CA VAL A 46 4.89 -17.90 11.17
C VAL A 46 4.69 -17.26 9.79
N THR A 47 5.52 -17.60 8.81
CA THR A 47 5.40 -17.04 7.46
C THR A 47 4.09 -17.47 6.78
N PHE A 48 3.72 -18.74 6.95
CA PHE A 48 2.45 -19.27 6.45
C PHE A 48 1.25 -18.55 7.08
N LEU A 49 1.29 -18.29 8.38
CA LEU A 49 0.25 -17.54 9.08
C LEU A 49 0.11 -16.12 8.55
N ILE A 50 1.23 -15.41 8.33
CA ILE A 50 1.21 -14.05 7.74
C ILE A 50 0.61 -14.09 6.33
N ALA A 51 0.98 -15.08 5.51
CA ALA A 51 0.41 -15.26 4.19
C ALA A 51 -1.10 -15.52 4.25
N ALA A 52 -1.56 -16.40 5.15
CA ALA A 52 -2.97 -16.70 5.35
C ALA A 52 -3.76 -15.46 5.79
N ILE A 53 -3.24 -14.67 6.73
CA ILE A 53 -3.84 -13.41 7.17
C ILE A 53 -3.95 -12.45 5.99
N THR A 54 -2.90 -12.33 5.18
CA THR A 54 -2.89 -11.48 3.98
C THR A 54 -3.97 -11.89 2.99
N VAL A 55 -4.12 -13.19 2.72
CA VAL A 55 -5.18 -13.72 1.86
C VAL A 55 -6.56 -13.44 2.45
N LEU A 56 -6.77 -13.68 3.74
CA LEU A 56 -8.03 -13.40 4.41
C LEU A 56 -8.40 -11.91 4.34
N LEU A 57 -7.43 -11.01 4.46
CA LEU A 57 -7.60 -9.57 4.27
C LEU A 57 -8.06 -9.22 2.85
N ILE A 58 -7.45 -9.83 1.83
CA ILE A 58 -7.88 -9.64 0.43
C ILE A 58 -9.33 -10.12 0.25
N LEU A 59 -9.66 -11.30 0.76
CA LEU A 59 -11.02 -11.86 0.67
C LEU A 59 -12.04 -11.03 1.44
N ASP A 60 -11.69 -10.54 2.63
CA ASP A 60 -12.53 -9.64 3.41
C ASP A 60 -12.80 -8.34 2.63
N MET A 61 -11.75 -7.74 2.07
CA MET A 61 -11.87 -6.53 1.26
C MET A 61 -12.82 -6.73 0.07
N VAL A 62 -12.66 -7.82 -0.69
CA VAL A 62 -13.53 -8.14 -1.83
C VAL A 62 -14.97 -8.38 -1.37
N ARG A 63 -15.18 -9.15 -0.30
CA ARG A 63 -16.52 -9.44 0.24
C ARG A 63 -17.19 -8.19 0.80
N ARG A 64 -16.41 -7.28 1.39
CA ARG A 64 -16.88 -5.97 1.88
C ARG A 64 -17.31 -5.07 0.74
N VAL A 65 -16.47 -4.90 -0.29
CA VAL A 65 -16.79 -4.06 -1.47
C VAL A 65 -18.06 -4.55 -2.16
N ARG A 66 -18.18 -5.87 -2.40
CA ARG A 66 -19.39 -6.46 -2.97
C ARG A 66 -20.62 -6.13 -2.11
N ARG A 67 -20.56 -6.38 -0.79
CA ARG A 67 -21.69 -6.12 0.12
C ARG A 67 -22.12 -4.65 0.16
N VAL A 68 -21.18 -3.70 0.08
CA VAL A 68 -21.50 -2.26 0.12
C VAL A 68 -22.14 -1.80 -1.20
N ARG A 69 -21.62 -2.24 -2.35
CA ARG A 69 -22.14 -1.81 -3.66
C ARG A 69 -23.57 -2.28 -3.93
N TYR A 70 -23.88 -3.55 -3.65
CA TYR A 70 -25.25 -4.07 -3.84
C TYR A 70 -26.30 -3.30 -3.05
N ARG A 71 -25.95 -2.78 -1.87
CA ARG A 71 -26.89 -1.99 -1.05
C ARG A 71 -27.17 -0.62 -1.67
N ALA A 72 -26.17 0.01 -2.27
CA ALA A 72 -26.33 1.32 -2.91
C ALA A 72 -27.22 1.22 -4.16
N GLU A 73 -26.98 0.22 -5.03
CA GLU A 73 -27.76 0.03 -6.26
C GLU A 73 -29.24 -0.30 -5.97
N VAL A 74 -29.52 -1.06 -4.90
CA VAL A 74 -30.90 -1.35 -4.49
C VAL A 74 -31.59 -0.10 -3.94
N GLN A 75 -30.90 0.70 -3.12
CA GLN A 75 -31.49 1.95 -2.61
C GLN A 75 -31.73 2.97 -3.73
N GLU A 76 -30.87 3.05 -4.72
CA GLU A 76 -31.05 3.93 -5.88
C GLU A 76 -32.28 3.52 -6.71
N LYS A 77 -32.49 2.23 -6.95
CA LYS A 77 -33.69 1.72 -7.63
C LYS A 77 -34.97 2.01 -6.84
N LEU A 78 -34.96 1.77 -5.53
CA LEU A 78 -36.10 2.08 -4.66
C LEU A 78 -36.38 3.58 -4.60
N ALA A 79 -35.35 4.43 -4.60
CA ALA A 79 -35.51 5.88 -4.63
C ALA A 79 -36.06 6.37 -5.98
N ALA A 80 -35.65 5.77 -7.09
CA ALA A 80 -36.19 6.06 -8.42
C ALA A 80 -37.67 5.64 -8.53
N GLU A 81 -38.02 4.45 -8.02
CA GLU A 81 -39.42 3.98 -8.00
C GLU A 81 -40.30 4.79 -7.03
N ALA A 82 -39.75 5.25 -5.90
CA ALA A 82 -40.47 6.14 -4.97
C ALA A 82 -40.65 7.56 -5.53
N GLY A 83 -39.68 8.05 -6.31
CA GLY A 83 -39.76 9.36 -6.99
C GLY A 83 -40.70 9.40 -8.20
N GLU A 84 -40.98 8.24 -8.79
CA GLU A 84 -41.97 8.09 -9.89
C GLU A 84 -43.41 7.98 -9.37
N THR A 85 -43.64 7.97 -8.04
CA THR A 85 -44.98 8.22 -7.51
C THR A 85 -45.24 9.72 -7.62
N PRO A 86 -46.20 10.18 -8.45
CA PRO A 86 -46.45 11.61 -8.61
C PRO A 86 -47.03 12.15 -7.30
N ASP A 87 -46.17 12.72 -6.46
CA ASP A 87 -46.55 13.62 -5.38
C ASP A 87 -46.99 14.95 -6.02
N GLY A 88 -48.16 14.91 -6.65
CA GLY A 88 -48.71 15.97 -7.49
C GLY A 88 -50.23 16.11 -7.40
N SER A 89 -50.90 15.37 -6.51
CA SER A 89 -52.32 15.56 -6.20
C SER A 89 -52.53 15.87 -4.72
N ALA A 90 -51.79 16.84 -4.20
CA ALA A 90 -52.31 17.70 -3.13
C ALA A 90 -52.83 18.97 -3.81
N THR A 91 -53.96 18.84 -4.52
CA THR A 91 -54.82 19.98 -4.80
C THR A 91 -55.17 20.59 -3.44
N PRO A 92 -54.89 21.89 -3.18
CA PRO A 92 -55.49 22.54 -2.04
C PRO A 92 -56.99 22.59 -2.35
N ALA A 93 -57.73 21.65 -1.78
CA ALA A 93 -59.17 21.75 -1.70
C ALA A 93 -59.44 23.03 -0.91
N ALA A 94 -59.76 24.08 -1.66
CA ALA A 94 -60.61 25.14 -1.19
C ALA A 94 -61.85 24.46 -0.62
N GLU A 95 -61.98 24.47 0.70
CA GLU A 95 -63.19 24.06 1.39
C GLU A 95 -63.55 25.20 2.35
N ASP A 96 -64.66 25.86 1.95
CA ASP A 96 -65.43 26.98 2.51
C ASP A 96 -64.92 28.44 2.36
#